data_AF-A0AAD9VKI9-F1
#
_entry.id   AF-A0AAD9VKI9-F1
#
_cell.length_a   1.000
_cell.length_b   1.000
_cell.length_c   1.000
_cell.angle_alpha   90.00
_cell.angle_beta   90.00
_cell.angle_gamma   90.00
#
_symmetry.space_group_name_H-M   'P 1'
#
loop_
_entity.id
_entity.type
_entity.pdbx_description
1 polymer ?
#
loop_
_entity_poly.entity_id
_entity_poly.type
_entity_poly.pdbx_seq_one_letter_code
_entity_poly.pdbx_strand_id
1 'polypeptide(L)' 'MASSSAVRIELLNKDNYDTWKIQMEALLVKNDAWAYVSGKTTKPTLIAGDASSEAAIKKWESEDRKAKG' A
#
# COMPACT_ATOMS: atom_id res chain seq x y z
N MET A 1 15.17 22.79 -6.77
CA MET A 1 13.82 22.33 -7.12
C MET A 1 13.92 20.87 -7.52
N ALA A 2 13.40 19.94 -6.70
CA ALA A 2 13.38 18.53 -7.09
C ALA A 2 12.21 18.34 -8.07
N SER A 3 12.50 18.14 -9.36
CA SER A 3 11.48 17.71 -10.31
C SER A 3 10.93 16.38 -9.83
N SER A 4 9.68 16.37 -9.36
CA SER A 4 8.90 15.16 -9.25
C SER A 4 8.68 14.64 -10.66
N SER A 5 9.59 13.79 -11.14
CA SER A 5 9.36 13.00 -12.35
C SER A 5 8.14 12.13 -12.08
N ALA A 6 6.96 12.63 -12.44
CA ALA A 6 5.73 11.87 -12.41
C ALA A 6 5.95 10.67 -13.33
N VAL A 7 6.10 9.49 -12.73
CA VAL A 7 6.21 8.24 -13.48
C VAL A 7 4.91 8.11 -14.26
N ARG A 8 4.96 8.30 -15.58
CA ARG A 8 3.82 8.06 -16.45
C ARG A 8 3.66 6.55 -16.57
N ILE A 9 2.85 6.00 -15.68
CA ILE A 9 2.43 4.60 -15.77
C ILE A 9 1.40 4.53 -16.90
N GLU A 10 1.66 3.66 -17.88
CA GLU A 10 0.71 3.42 -18.96
C GLU A 10 -0.58 2.80 -18.41
N LEU A 11 -1.72 3.04 -19.06
CA LEU A 11 -2.96 2.38 -18.66
C LEU A 11 -2.85 0.86 -18.93
N LEU A 12 -3.44 0.08 -18.03
CA LEU A 12 -3.50 -1.36 -18.18
C LEU A 12 -4.23 -1.73 -19.47
N ASN A 13 -3.61 -2.61 -20.25
CA ASN A 13 -4.14 -3.24 -21.44
C ASN A 13 -3.75 -4.73 -21.46
N LYS A 14 -4.28 -5.47 -22.43
CA LYS A 14 -4.07 -6.92 -22.52
C LYS A 14 -2.62 -7.34 -22.75
N ASP A 15 -1.79 -6.45 -23.30
CA ASP A 15 -0.43 -6.75 -23.74
C ASP A 15 0.63 -6.23 -22.76
N ASN A 16 0.24 -5.39 -21.78
CA ASN A 16 1.17 -4.74 -20.85
C ASN A 16 1.00 -5.13 -19.38
N TYR A 17 0.21 -6.16 -19.06
CA TYR A 17 -0.09 -6.52 -17.66
C TYR A 17 1.15 -6.70 -16.78
N ASP A 18 2.16 -7.44 -17.24
CA ASP A 18 3.38 -7.70 -16.45
C ASP A 18 4.17 -6.42 -16.20
N THR A 19 4.38 -5.61 -17.25
CA THR A 19 5.07 -4.32 -17.15
C THR A 19 4.31 -3.35 -16.24
N TRP A 20 2.99 -3.27 -16.42
CA TRP A 20 2.09 -2.44 -15.63
C TRP A 20 2.14 -2.82 -14.15
N LYS A 21 2.08 -4.13 -13.87
CA LYS A 21 2.16 -4.65 -12.51
C LYS A 21 3.47 -4.26 -11.82
N ILE A 22 4.62 -4.42 -12.50
CA ILE A 22 5.93 -4.04 -11.95
C ILE A 22 6.00 -2.53 -11.67
N GLN A 23 5.45 -1.70 -12.55
CA GLN A 23 5.41 -0.24 -12.36
C GLN A 23 4.53 0.17 -11.17
N MET A 24 3.37 -0.48 -11.01
CA MET A 24 2.48 -0.25 -9.86
C MET A 24 3.10 -0.74 -8.56
N GLU A 25 3.78 -1.89 -8.57
CA GLU A 25 4.56 -2.40 -7.45
C GLU A 25 5.62 -1.38 -7.01
N ALA A 26 6.46 -0.90 -7.93
CA ALA A 26 7.50 0.08 -7.63
C ALA A 26 6.93 1.40 -7.10
N LEU A 27 5.80 1.88 -7.66
CA LEU A 27 5.13 3.09 -7.19
C LEU A 27 4.58 2.91 -5.77
N LEU A 28 3.92 1.79 -5.49
CA LEU A 28 3.34 1.52 -4.18
C LEU A 28 4.43 1.26 -3.12
N VAL A 29 5.56 0.65 -3.49
CA VAL A 29 6.72 0.48 -2.60
C VAL A 29 7.32 1.85 -2.26
N LYS A 30 7.48 2.74 -3.25
CA LYS A 30 7.98 4.10 -3.02
C LYS A 30 7.09 4.93 -2.09
N ASN A 31 5.79 4.65 -2.05
CA ASN A 31 4.81 5.33 -1.20
C ASN A 31 4.53 4.57 0.11
N ASP A 32 5.31 3.54 0.46
CA ASP A 32 5.09 2.68 1.63
C ASP A 32 3.68 2.04 1.70
N ALA A 33 2.97 2.00 0.57
CA ALA A 33 1.60 1.51 0.45
C ALA A 33 1.54 0.03 0.02
N TRP A 34 2.60 -0.49 -0.63
CA TRP A 34 2.63 -1.86 -1.16
C TRP A 34 2.34 -2.93 -0.11
N ALA A 35 2.78 -2.72 1.13
CA ALA A 35 2.59 -3.70 2.20
C ALA A 35 1.09 -3.94 2.52
N TYR A 36 0.25 -2.92 2.36
CA TYR A 36 -1.21 -3.00 2.54
C TYR A 36 -1.91 -3.64 1.32
N VAL A 37 -1.47 -3.29 0.12
CA VAL A 37 -2.07 -3.80 -1.14
C VAL A 37 -1.68 -5.25 -1.44
N SER A 38 -0.46 -5.64 -1.09
CA SER A 38 0.06 -7.01 -1.30
C SER A 38 -0.49 -8.05 -0.32
N GLY A 39 -1.29 -7.62 0.67
CA GLY A 39 -1.78 -8.50 1.74
C GLY A 39 -0.71 -8.97 2.72
N LYS A 40 0.52 -8.45 2.63
CA LYS A 40 1.60 -8.74 3.61
C LYS A 40 1.29 -8.15 4.98
N THR A 41 0.65 -6.99 5.02
CA THR A 41 0.18 -6.37 6.26
C THR A 41 -1.32 -6.66 6.42
N THR A 42 -1.66 -7.83 6.96
CA THR A 42 -3.04 -8.14 7.32
C THR A 42 -3.48 -7.38 8.57
N LYS A 43 -4.77 -7.07 8.68
CA LYS A 43 -5.35 -6.44 9.87
C LYS A 43 -4.98 -7.27 11.12
N PRO A 44 -4.33 -6.68 12.13
CA PRO A 44 -4.03 -7.38 13.37
C PRO A 44 -5.30 -7.88 14.04
N THR A 45 -5.25 -9.06 14.65
CA THR A 45 -6.37 -9.59 15.44
C THR A 45 -6.45 -8.86 16.78
N LEU A 46 -7.65 -8.46 17.19
CA LEU A 46 -7.86 -7.79 18.47
C LEU A 46 -7.74 -8.82 19.60
N ILE A 47 -6.73 -8.66 20.46
CA ILE A 47 -6.60 -9.46 21.69
C ILE A 47 -7.28 -8.69 22.82
N ALA A 48 -8.35 -9.26 23.38
CA ALA A 48 -9.12 -8.63 24.45
C ALA A 48 -8.24 -8.41 25.70
N GLY A 49 -8.17 -7.16 26.18
CA GLY A 49 -7.37 -6.78 27.35
C GLY A 49 -5.93 -6.34 27.04
N ASP A 50 -5.50 -6.38 25.78
CA ASP A 50 -4.19 -5.87 25.37
C ASP A 50 -4.32 -4.51 24.66
N ALA A 51 -3.95 -3.44 25.38
CA ALA A 51 -3.93 -2.08 24.86
C ALA A 51 -3.00 -1.92 23.64
N SER A 52 -1.98 -2.78 23.51
CA SER A 52 -1.05 -2.78 22.37
C SER A 52 -1.73 -3.28 21.09
N SER A 53 -2.61 -4.28 21.22
CA SER A 53 -3.40 -4.81 20.11
C SER A 53 -4.42 -3.80 19.57
N GLU A 54 -5.07 -3.03 20.45
CA GLU A 54 -5.96 -1.93 20.05
C GLU A 54 -5.21 -0.79 19.34
N ALA A 55 -4.03 -0.41 19.87
CA ALA A 55 -3.18 0.59 19.25
C ALA A 55 -2.66 0.14 17.88
N ALA A 56 -2.27 -1.13 17.74
CA ALA A 56 -1.84 -1.71 16.47
C ALA A 56 -2.96 -1.71 15.42
N ILE A 57 -4.20 -2.00 15.82
CA ILE A 57 -5.37 -1.95 14.92
C ILE A 57 -5.65 -0.52 14.47
N LYS A 58 -5.69 0.45 15.39
CA LYS A 58 -5.91 1.87 15.03
C LYS A 58 -4.83 2.39 14.08
N LYS A 59 -3.56 2.00 14.31
CA LYS A 59 -2.45 2.35 13.43
C LYS A 59 -2.62 1.70 12.05
N TRP A 60 -2.94 0.41 12.01
CA TRP A 60 -3.18 -0.30 10.75
C TRP A 60 -4.34 0.32 9.95
N GLU A 61 -5.45 0.66 10.60
CA GLU A 61 -6.61 1.28 9.94
C GLU A 61 -6.30 2.68 9.40
N SER A 62 -5.46 3.45 10.09
CA SER A 62 -5.00 4.76 9.62
C SER A 62 -4.17 4.64 8.34
N GLU A 63 -3.21 3.71 8.32
CA GLU A 63 -2.32 3.53 7.18
C GLU A 63 -2.99 2.82 6.00
N ASP A 64 -3.89 1.85 6.26
CA ASP A 64 -4.72 1.22 5.22
C ASP A 64 -5.63 2.24 4.54
N ARG A 65 -6.20 3.19 5.29
CA ARG A 65 -6.98 4.29 4.73
C ARG A 65 -6.13 5.19 3.82
N LYS A 66 -4.89 5.49 4.21
CA LYS A 66 -3.96 6.26 3.37
C LYS A 66 -3.56 5.50 2.11
N ALA A 67 -3.46 4.18 2.17
CA ALA A 67 -3.17 3.35 1.01
C ALA A 67 -4.35 3.24 0.03
N LYS A 68 -5.58 3.47 0.51
CA LYS A 68 -6.83 3.39 -0.28
C LYS A 68 -7.28 4.72 -0.91
N GLY A 69 -6.86 5.86 -0.36
CA GLY A 69 -7.29 7.20 -0.79
C GLY A 69 -6.23 7.91 -1.60
#